data_AF-A0A835XLG0-F1
#
_entry.id   AF-A0A835XLG0-F1
#
_cell.length_a   1.000
_cell.length_b   1.000
_cell.length_c   1.000
_cell.angle_alpha   90.00
_cell.angle_beta   90.00
_cell.angle_gamma   90.00
#
_symmetry.space_group_name_H-M   'P 1'
#
loop_
_entity.id
_entity.type
_entity.pdbx_description
1 polymer ?
#
loop_
_entity_poly.entity_id
_entity_poly.type
_entity_poly.pdbx_seq_one_letter_code
_entity_poly.pdbx_strand_id
1 'polypeptide(L)'
;MELPVAAIRRPLGRTRGNDQDKVAALMESIQQIGLQEPIDVLDVDGVYYGFSGCHRFEAHQRLGREMILCRVRKATKEVLKMHMM
;
A
#
# COMPACT_ATOMS: atom_id res chain seq x y z
N MET A 1 -3.28 -11.30 -2.94
CA MET A 1 -4.21 -11.55 -1.81
C MET A 1 -4.73 -10.22 -1.33
N GLU A 2 -5.91 -10.18 -0.70
CA GLU A 2 -6.43 -8.96 -0.09
C GLU A 2 -5.96 -8.88 1.36
N LEU A 3 -5.51 -7.70 1.77
CA LEU A 3 -5.11 -7.43 3.14
C LEU A 3 -5.91 -6.24 3.69
N PRO A 4 -6.18 -6.21 5.00
CA PRO A 4 -6.76 -5.03 5.62
C PRO A 4 -5.80 -3.85 5.46
N VAL A 5 -6.31 -2.71 5.00
CA VAL A 5 -5.53 -1.47 4.86
C VAL A 5 -4.86 -1.11 6.20
N ALA A 6 -5.56 -1.33 7.30
CA ALA A 6 -5.07 -1.10 8.66
C ALA A 6 -3.93 -2.05 9.10
N ALA A 7 -3.79 -3.21 8.48
CA ALA A 7 -2.73 -4.17 8.82
C ALA A 7 -1.37 -3.82 8.19
N ILE A 8 -1.35 -2.94 7.19
CA ILE A 8 -0.14 -2.61 6.42
C ILE A 8 0.58 -1.42 7.06
N ARG A 9 1.78 -1.67 7.59
CA ARG A 9 2.65 -0.63 8.13
C ARG A 9 3.42 0.07 7.01
N ARG A 10 3.31 1.40 6.95
CA ARG A 10 4.03 2.22 5.96
C ARG A 10 5.04 3.14 6.65
N PRO A 11 6.26 2.65 6.97
CA PRO A 11 7.25 3.44 7.71
C PRO A 11 7.68 4.72 6.97
N LEU A 12 7.66 4.71 5.64
CA LEU A 12 8.03 5.86 4.79
C LEU A 12 6.82 6.71 4.35
N GLY A 13 5.60 6.36 4.79
CA GLY A 13 4.37 7.00 4.31
C GLY A 13 4.22 8.48 4.69
N ARG A 14 4.94 8.95 5.70
CA ARG A 14 4.89 10.35 6.15
C ARG A 14 5.90 11.26 5.43
N THR A 15 6.95 10.69 4.85
CA THR A 15 8.07 11.46 4.29
C THR A 15 7.92 11.71 2.79
N ARG A 16 7.14 10.89 2.08
CA ARG A 16 6.85 11.05 0.65
C ARG A 16 5.45 11.65 0.48
N GLY A 17 5.40 12.93 0.10
CA GLY A 17 4.14 13.58 -0.27
C GLY A 17 3.53 12.86 -1.48
N ASN A 18 2.29 12.43 -1.34
CA ASN A 18 1.54 11.88 -2.45
C ASN A 18 0.94 13.01 -3.28
N ASP A 19 1.05 12.85 -4.59
CA ASP A 19 0.45 13.75 -5.58
C ASP A 19 -1.08 13.63 -5.50
N GLN A 20 -1.74 14.71 -5.11
CA GLN A 20 -3.15 14.72 -4.76
C GLN A 20 -4.04 14.50 -5.97
N ASP A 21 -3.62 15.01 -7.13
CA ASP A 21 -4.35 14.87 -8.39
C ASP A 21 -4.35 13.40 -8.84
N LYS A 22 -3.19 12.74 -8.78
CA LYS A 22 -3.09 11.29 -9.04
C LYS A 22 -3.91 10.45 -8.05
N VAL A 23 -3.97 10.84 -6.78
CA VAL A 23 -4.81 10.13 -5.80
C VAL A 23 -6.28 10.27 -6.17
N ALA A 24 -6.75 11.46 -6.53
CA ALA A 24 -8.14 11.68 -6.94
C ALA A 24 -8.50 10.85 -8.19
N ALA A 25 -7.68 10.89 -9.24
CA ALA A 25 -7.89 10.10 -10.45
C ALA A 25 -7.91 8.58 -10.16
N LEU A 26 -7.01 8.11 -9.27
CA LEU A 26 -7.01 6.72 -8.81
C LEU A 26 -8.27 6.40 -8.01
N MET A 27 -8.75 7.30 -7.16
CA MET A 27 -9.99 7.09 -6.40
C MET A 27 -11.18 6.86 -7.34
N GLU A 28 -11.35 7.71 -8.35
CA GLU A 28 -12.40 7.57 -9.36
C GLU A 28 -12.29 6.23 -10.10
N SER A 29 -11.09 5.90 -10.59
CA SER A 29 -10.84 4.62 -11.27
C SER A 29 -11.14 3.41 -10.36
N ILE A 30 -10.68 3.44 -9.11
CA ILE A 30 -10.88 2.38 -8.11
C ILE A 30 -12.37 2.24 -7.73
N GLN A 31 -13.15 3.32 -7.74
CA GLN A 31 -14.60 3.26 -7.56
C GLN A 31 -15.30 2.58 -8.74
N GLN A 32 -14.90 2.89 -9.98
CA GLN A 32 -15.56 2.37 -11.18
C GLN A 32 -15.19 0.92 -11.51
N ILE A 33 -13.88 0.59 -11.48
CA ILE A 33 -13.35 -0.70 -11.94
C ILE A 33 -12.62 -1.50 -10.86
N GLY A 34 -12.52 -0.97 -9.64
CA GLY A 34 -11.72 -1.59 -8.59
C GLY A 34 -10.21 -1.40 -8.78
N LEU A 35 -9.43 -1.92 -7.83
CA LEU A 35 -7.97 -1.87 -7.94
C LEU A 35 -7.48 -3.01 -8.84
N GLN A 36 -7.07 -2.67 -10.04
CA GLN A 36 -6.53 -3.63 -11.01
C GLN A 36 -5.10 -4.07 -10.66
N GLU A 37 -4.26 -3.12 -10.24
CA GLU A 37 -2.85 -3.38 -9.93
C GLU A 37 -2.61 -3.48 -8.42
N PRO A 38 -2.15 -4.65 -7.91
CA PRO A 38 -1.88 -4.82 -6.49
C PRO A 38 -0.72 -3.94 -6.01
N ILE A 39 -0.73 -3.61 -4.72
CA ILE A 39 0.43 -2.99 -4.06
C ILE A 39 1.42 -4.04 -3.57
N ASP A 40 2.72 -3.77 -3.68
CA ASP A 40 3.74 -4.65 -3.09
C ASP A 40 3.85 -4.44 -1.58
N VAL A 41 3.77 -5.56 -0.86
CA VAL A 41 3.86 -5.62 0.60
C VAL A 41 4.88 -6.69 0.99
N LEU A 42 5.78 -6.35 1.91
CA LEU A 42 6.73 -7.29 2.51
C LEU A 42 6.13 -7.90 3.77
N ASP A 43 6.10 -9.22 3.86
CA ASP A 43 5.79 -9.98 5.07
C ASP A 43 7.09 -10.30 5.81
N VAL A 44 7.25 -9.73 7.00
CA VAL A 44 8.44 -9.90 7.84
C VAL A 44 7.99 -10.32 9.22
N ASP A 45 8.23 -11.59 9.58
CA ASP A 45 7.80 -12.18 10.85
C ASP A 45 6.30 -11.97 11.15
N GLY A 46 5.43 -12.06 10.12
CA GLY A 46 3.97 -11.86 10.25
C GLY A 46 3.53 -10.40 10.33
N VAL A 47 4.45 -9.45 10.11
CA VAL A 47 4.14 -8.02 10.01
C VAL A 47 4.24 -7.59 8.55
N TYR A 48 3.18 -6.94 8.06
CA TYR A 48 3.08 -6.45 6.69
C TYR A 48 3.62 -5.02 6.56
N TYR A 49 4.58 -4.82 5.66
CA TYR A 49 5.21 -3.54 5.37
C TYR A 49 4.98 -3.10 3.92
N GLY A 50 4.37 -1.93 3.73
CA GLY A 50 4.10 -1.36 2.41
C GLY A 50 5.12 -0.28 2.01
N PHE A 51 5.86 -0.51 0.93
CA PHE A 51 6.86 0.42 0.40
C PHE A 51 6.45 1.06 -0.93
N SER A 52 5.64 0.35 -1.73
CA SER A 52 5.19 0.81 -3.05
C SER A 52 3.69 1.12 -3.07
N GLY A 53 3.25 1.83 -4.11
CA GLY A 53 1.83 2.14 -4.31
C GLY A 53 1.24 3.09 -3.27
N CYS A 54 1.98 4.13 -2.86
CA CYS A 54 1.51 5.12 -1.88
C CYS A 54 0.21 5.80 -2.32
N HIS A 55 0.11 6.25 -3.58
CA HIS A 55 -1.12 6.86 -4.11
C HIS A 55 -2.32 5.91 -4.11
N ARG A 56 -2.10 4.64 -4.50
CA ARG A 56 -3.15 3.59 -4.50
C ARG A 56 -3.64 3.29 -3.09
N PHE A 57 -2.71 3.19 -2.14
CA PHE A 57 -3.04 2.98 -0.74
C PHE A 57 -3.81 4.17 -0.15
N GLU A 58 -3.37 5.40 -0.42
CA GLU A 58 -4.08 6.61 0.03
C GLU A 58 -5.47 6.73 -0.59
N ALA A 59 -5.62 6.40 -1.88
CA ALA A 59 -6.91 6.34 -2.53
C ALA A 59 -7.86 5.35 -1.81
N HIS A 60 -7.41 4.13 -1.51
CA HIS A 60 -8.20 3.17 -0.72
C HIS A 60 -8.55 3.70 0.68
N GLN A 61 -7.60 4.35 1.36
CA GLN A 61 -7.82 4.92 2.68
C GLN A 61 -8.87 6.04 2.65
N ARG A 62 -8.80 6.96 1.66
CA ARG A 62 -9.79 8.04 1.49
C ARG A 62 -11.16 7.54 1.08
N LEU A 63 -11.20 6.48 0.30
CA LEU A 63 -12.45 5.80 -0.07
C LEU A 63 -13.07 5.00 1.08
N GLY A 64 -12.40 4.88 2.23
CA GLY A 64 -12.89 4.11 3.37
C GLY A 64 -12.93 2.60 3.10
N ARG A 65 -12.13 2.09 2.16
CA ARG A 65 -12.09 0.65 1.87
C ARG A 65 -11.30 -0.08 2.95
N GLU A 66 -11.90 -1.13 3.50
CA GLU A 66 -11.28 -1.95 4.55
C GLU A 66 -10.16 -2.83 3.99
N MET A 67 -10.32 -3.32 2.76
CA MET A 67 -9.40 -4.24 2.09
C MET A 67 -8.71 -3.58 0.90
N ILE A 68 -7.46 -3.99 0.65
CA ILE A 68 -6.68 -3.60 -0.54
C ILE A 68 -5.97 -4.82 -1.13
N LEU A 69 -5.97 -4.89 -2.47
CA LEU A 69 -5.28 -5.95 -3.19
C LEU A 69 -3.76 -5.78 -3.06
N CYS A 70 -3.11 -6.80 -2.50
CA CYS A 70 -1.69 -6.82 -2.21
C CYS A 70 -0.98 -8.01 -2.86
N ARG A 71 0.23 -7.74 -3.35
CA ARG A 71 1.23 -8.74 -3.70
C ARG A 71 2.18 -8.87 -2.52
N VAL A 72 1.93 -9.89 -1.70
CA VAL A 72 2.72 -10.16 -0.49
C VAL A 72 3.94 -10.98 -0.86
N ARG A 73 5.12 -10.53 -0.42
CA ARG A 73 6.37 -11.25 -0.54
C ARG A 73 7.00 -11.44 0.83
N LYS A 74 7.38 -12.68 1.15
CA LYS A 74 8.12 -12.98 2.39
C LYS A 74 9.52 -12.39 2.29
N ALA A 75 9.94 -11.69 3.34
CA ALA A 75 11.22 -11.03 3.43
C ALA A 75 11.81 -11.17 4.84
N THR A 76 13.14 -11.12 4.92
CA THR A 76 13.85 -11.09 6.21
C THR A 76 13.96 -9.65 6.72
N LYS A 77 14.30 -9.50 8.01
CA LYS A 77 14.57 -8.19 8.63
C LYS A 77 15.68 -7.42 7.92
N GLU A 78 16.64 -8.12 7.29
CA GLU A 78 17.70 -7.50 6.49
C GLU A 78 17.15 -6.85 5.22
N VAL A 79 16.28 -7.56 4.49
CA VAL A 79 15.60 -7.02 3.31
C VAL A 79 14.71 -5.83 3.66
N LEU A 80 14.03 -5.89 4.82
CA LEU A 80 13.26 -4.77 5.35
C LEU A 80 14.15 -3.54 5.58
N LYS A 81 15.30 -3.73 6.22
CA LYS A 81 16.27 -2.67 6.50
C LYS A 81 16.78 -2.01 5.22
N MET A 82 17.04 -2.80 4.17
CA MET A 82 17.42 -2.27 2.84
C MET A 82 16.36 -1.37 2.22
N HIS A 83 15.07 -1.59 2.50
CA HIS A 83 13.97 -0.75 1.99
C HIS A 83 13.68 0.48 2.88
N MET A 84 14.26 0.54 4.08
CA MET A 84 14.09 1.63 5.03
C MET A 84 15.24 2.65 5.01
N MET A 85 16.37 2.31 4.38
CA MET A 85 17.51 3.21 4.14
C MET A 85 17.29 4.02 2.87
#